data_AF-A0A1D2X4J3-F1
#
_entry.id   AF-A0A1D2X4J3-F1
#
_cell.length_a   1.000
_cell.length_b   1.000
_cell.length_c   1.000
_cell.angle_alpha   90.00
_cell.angle_beta   90.00
_cell.angle_gamma   90.00
#
_symmetry.space_group_name_H-M   'P 1'
#
loop_
_entity.id
_entity.type
_entity.pdbx_description
1 polymer ?
#
loop_
_entity_poly.entity_id
_entity_poly.type
_entity_poly.pdbx_seq_one_letter_code
_entity_poly.pdbx_strand_id
1 'polypeptide(L)' 'MRPKERIGKDLRIFEENIIEVEEIDLTEKELLVKDMAKRYYEDTKYYFKIDDELTSFACIAYAHGLLDSIRIMYDLIDDS' A
#
# COMPACT_ATOMS: atom_id res chain seq x y z
N MET A 1 6.14 -3.40 19.09
CA MET A 1 5.21 -4.07 18.16
C MET A 1 5.96 -5.21 17.52
N ARG A 2 5.40 -6.43 17.50
CA ARG A 2 6.00 -7.57 16.79
C ARG A 2 5.85 -7.38 15.27
N PRO A 3 6.75 -7.93 14.43
CA PRO A 3 6.65 -7.76 12.98
C PRO A 3 5.28 -8.17 12.42
N LYS A 4 4.73 -9.29 12.87
CA LYS A 4 3.39 -9.76 12.48
C LYS A 4 2.26 -8.77 12.80
N GLU A 5 2.32 -8.12 13.97
CA GLU A 5 1.34 -7.10 14.38
C GLU A 5 1.47 -5.84 13.52
N ARG A 6 2.70 -5.48 13.14
CA ARG A 6 2.99 -4.35 12.26
C ARG A 6 2.42 -4.57 10.87
N ILE A 7 2.71 -5.71 10.25
CA ILE A 7 2.22 -6.04 8.91
C ILE A 7 0.69 -6.07 8.90
N GLY A 8 0.05 -6.66 9.91
CA GLY A 8 -1.41 -6.66 10.03
C GLY A 8 -2.00 -5.25 10.18
N LYS A 9 -1.29 -4.32 10.84
CA LYS A 9 -1.69 -2.90 10.88
C LYS A 9 -1.51 -2.23 9.53
N ASP A 10 -0.38 -2.45 8.87
CA ASP A 10 -0.06 -1.83 7.58
C ASP A 10 -1.00 -2.30 6.46
N LEU A 11 -1.48 -3.54 6.50
CA LEU A 11 -2.54 -4.04 5.59
C LEU A 11 -3.83 -3.23 5.72
N ARG A 12 -4.29 -2.96 6.96
CA ARG A 12 -5.50 -2.15 7.20
C ARG A 12 -5.33 -0.70 6.75
N ILE A 13 -4.16 -0.11 7.05
CA ILE A 13 -3.85 1.25 6.59
C ILE A 13 -3.87 1.32 5.06
N PHE A 14 -3.36 0.30 4.37
CA PHE A 14 -3.40 0.27 2.90
C PHE A 14 -4.84 0.23 2.37
N GLU A 15 -5.69 -0.61 2.97
CA GLU A 15 -7.12 -0.70 2.64
C GLU A 15 -7.86 0.63 2.86
N GLU A 16 -7.53 1.35 3.92
CA GLU A 16 -8.10 2.67 4.21
C GLU A 16 -7.64 3.72 3.20
N ASN A 17 -6.32 3.83 2.98
CA ASN A 17 -5.72 4.86 2.13
C ASN A 17 -6.07 4.71 0.65
N ILE A 18 -6.28 3.49 0.16
CA ILE A 18 -6.55 3.27 -1.26
C ILE A 18 -7.95 3.73 -1.65
N ILE A 19 -8.90 3.82 -0.70
CA ILE A 19 -10.28 4.29 -0.97
C ILE A 19 -10.24 5.72 -1.53
N GLU A 20 -9.47 6.61 -0.91
CA GLU A 20 -9.30 8.00 -1.37
C GLU A 20 -8.73 8.05 -2.79
N VAL A 21 -7.81 7.13 -3.12
CA VAL A 21 -7.16 7.06 -4.44
C VAL A 21 -8.07 6.47 -5.53
N GLU A 22 -9.06 5.64 -5.16
CA GLU A 22 -10.06 5.12 -6.12
C GLU A 22 -11.05 6.20 -6.60
N GLU A 23 -11.20 7.30 -5.86
CA GLU A 23 -12.10 8.41 -6.21
C GLU A 23 -11.45 9.46 -7.13
N ILE A 24 -10.15 9.32 -7.42
CA ILE A 24 -9.36 10.26 -8.23
C ILE A 24 -9.41 9.88 -9.71
N ASP A 25 -9.50 10.88 -10.59
CA ASP A 25 -9.24 10.71 -12.02
C ASP A 25 -7.72 10.66 -12.28
N LEU A 26 -7.19 9.43 -12.37
CA LEU A 26 -5.77 9.14 -12.53
C LEU A 26 -5.40 9.06 -14.02
N THR A 27 -4.21 9.54 -14.37
CA THR A 27 -3.63 9.28 -15.69
C THR A 27 -3.32 7.79 -15.88
N GLU A 28 -3.12 7.35 -17.13
CA GLU A 28 -2.74 5.96 -17.43
C GLU A 28 -1.50 5.48 -16.67
N LYS A 29 -0.52 6.38 -16.46
CA LYS A 29 0.71 6.06 -15.72
C LYS A 29 0.44 5.91 -14.22
N GLU A 30 -0.41 6.75 -13.65
CA GLU A 30 -0.78 6.66 -12.23
C GLU A 30 -1.69 5.46 -11.95
N LEU A 31 -2.57 5.11 -12.89
CA LEU A 31 -3.32 3.85 -12.85
C LEU A 31 -2.38 2.64 -12.78
N LEU A 32 -1.31 2.62 -13.58
CA LEU A 32 -0.29 1.58 -13.51
C LEU A 32 0.41 1.53 -12.15
N VAL A 33 0.72 2.69 -11.55
CA VAL A 33 1.33 2.77 -10.21
C VAL A 33 0.35 2.24 -9.15
N LYS A 34 -0.93 2.63 -9.20
CA LYS A 34 -1.99 2.14 -8.31
C LYS A 34 -2.15 0.63 -8.43
N ASP A 35 -2.20 0.10 -9.65
CA ASP A 35 -2.32 -1.33 -9.91
C ASP A 35 -1.10 -2.10 -9.39
N MET A 36 0.10 -1.52 -9.51
CA MET A 36 1.31 -2.10 -8.94
C MET A 36 1.25 -2.10 -7.41
N ALA A 37 0.80 -1.03 -6.78
CA ALA A 37 0.60 -0.98 -5.32
C ALA A 37 -0.35 -2.09 -4.84
N LYS A 38 -1.47 -2.29 -5.54
CA LYS A 38 -2.41 -3.40 -5.25
C LYS A 38 -1.77 -4.77 -5.37
N ARG A 39 -0.95 -5.01 -6.40
CA ARG A 39 -0.25 -6.30 -6.58
C ARG A 39 0.66 -6.60 -5.40
N TYR A 40 1.44 -5.62 -4.94
CA TYR A 40 2.31 -5.81 -3.78
C TYR A 40 1.53 -5.93 -2.46
N TYR A 41 0.35 -5.33 -2.34
CA TYR A 41 -0.56 -5.59 -1.22
C TYR A 41 -1.09 -7.04 -1.25
N GLU A 42 -1.47 -7.57 -2.41
CA GLU A 42 -1.85 -8.99 -2.56
C GLU A 42 -0.69 -9.93 -2.23
N ASP A 43 0.52 -9.63 -2.71
CA ASP A 43 1.74 -10.37 -2.38
C ASP A 43 2.00 -10.35 -0.87
N THR A 44 1.81 -9.20 -0.21
CA THR A 44 1.91 -9.09 1.25
C THR A 44 0.99 -10.09 1.93
N LYS A 45 -0.29 -10.16 1.54
CA LYS A 45 -1.27 -11.09 2.11
C LYS A 45 -0.85 -12.55 1.90
N TYR A 46 -0.30 -12.86 0.73
CA TYR A 46 0.22 -14.20 0.43
C TYR A 46 1.37 -14.58 1.37
N TYR A 47 2.43 -13.76 1.42
CA TYR A 47 3.61 -14.03 2.25
C TYR A 47 3.27 -14.03 3.74
N PHE A 48 2.28 -13.22 4.15
CA PHE A 48 1.87 -13.12 5.54
C PHE A 48 1.16 -14.38 6.01
N LYS A 49 0.40 -15.00 5.10
CA LYS A 49 -0.29 -16.27 5.34
C LYS A 49 0.68 -17.45 5.50
N ILE A 50 1.83 -17.42 4.84
CA ILE A 50 2.86 -18.47 4.93
C ILE A 50 3.96 -18.15 5.95
N ASP A 51 3.73 -17.17 6.83
CA ASP A 51 4.64 -16.73 7.90
C ASP A 51 6.02 -16.23 7.40
N ASP A 52 6.12 -15.79 6.14
CA ASP A 52 7.31 -15.08 5.64
C ASP A 52 7.21 -13.58 5.96
N GLU A 53 7.50 -13.24 7.22
CA GLU A 53 7.37 -11.88 7.74
C GLU A 53 8.29 -10.87 7.03
N LEU A 54 9.48 -11.30 6.60
CA LEU A 54 10.45 -10.41 5.94
C LEU A 54 9.96 -10.01 4.56
N THR A 55 9.53 -10.98 3.75
CA THR A 55 9.01 -10.70 2.41
C THR A 55 7.69 -9.94 2.49
N SER A 56 6.80 -10.29 3.42
CA SER A 56 5.58 -9.50 3.69
C SER A 56 5.88 -8.04 4.02
N PHE A 57 6.85 -7.79 4.91
CA PHE A 57 7.20 -6.44 5.31
C PHE A 57 7.77 -5.64 4.13
N ALA A 58 8.61 -6.26 3.30
CA ALA A 58 9.13 -5.62 2.10
C ALA A 58 8.01 -5.28 1.09
N CYS A 59 7.10 -6.22 0.85
CA CYS A 59 5.97 -6.01 -0.07
C CYS A 59 5.05 -4.88 0.41
N ILE A 60 4.69 -4.85 1.70
CA ILE A 60 3.74 -3.84 2.20
C ILE A 60 4.37 -2.45 2.24
N ALA A 61 5.66 -2.35 2.57
CA ALA A 61 6.39 -1.09 2.51
C ALA A 61 6.46 -0.54 1.08
N TYR A 62 6.68 -1.40 0.09
CA TYR A 62 6.69 -1.00 -1.32
C TYR A 62 5.29 -0.59 -1.80
N ALA A 63 4.25 -1.34 -1.41
CA ALA A 63 2.86 -1.00 -1.72
C ALA A 63 2.49 0.40 -1.17
N HIS A 64 2.84 0.68 0.10
CA HIS A 64 2.64 2.00 0.70
C HIS A 64 3.42 3.09 -0.03
N GLY A 65 4.71 2.89 -0.33
CA GLY A 65 5.49 3.89 -1.05
C GLY A 65 4.91 4.28 -2.42
N LEU A 66 4.38 3.29 -3.16
CA LEU A 66 3.68 3.55 -4.42
C LEU A 66 2.37 4.30 -4.21
N LEU A 67 1.53 3.86 -3.26
CA LEU A 67 0.25 4.49 -3.00
C LEU A 67 0.41 5.91 -2.46
N ASP A 68 1.31 6.12 -1.50
CA ASP A 68 1.58 7.43 -0.90
C ASP A 68 2.17 8.40 -1.92
N SER A 69 2.93 7.93 -2.92
CA SER A 69 3.37 8.80 -4.01
C SER A 69 2.20 9.42 -4.78
N ILE A 70 1.13 8.65 -5.02
CA ILE A 70 -0.11 9.17 -5.64
C ILE A 70 -0.80 10.11 -4.66
N ARG A 71 -0.94 9.71 -3.40
CA ARG A 71 -1.61 10.53 -2.37
C ARG A 71 -0.94 11.89 -2.17
N ILE A 72 0.39 11.97 -2.24
CA ILE A 72 1.16 13.22 -2.19
C ILE A 72 0.90 14.08 -3.45
N MET A 73 0.89 13.48 -4.65
CA MET A 73 0.64 14.23 -5.89
C MET A 73 -0.75 14.87 -5.95
N TYR A 74 -1.70 14.34 -5.18
CA TYR A 74 -3.09 14.80 -5.13
C TYR A 74 -3.46 15.42 -3.78
N ASP A 75 -2.47 15.85 -2.98
CA ASP A 75 -2.66 16.57 -1.71
C ASP A 75 -3.57 15.85 -0.69
N LEU A 76 -3.59 14.50 -0.72
CA LEU A 76 -4.35 13.67 0.24
C LEU A 76 -3.60 13.45 1.56
N ILE A 77 -2.28 13.67 1.56
CA ILE A 77 -1.45 13.68 2.75
C ILE A 77 -0.94 15.10 2.89
N ASP A 78 -1.37 15.78 3.95
CA ASP A 78 -0.91 17.12 4.28
C ASP A 78 0.27 17.02 5.27
N ASP A 79 1.37 17.69 4.96
CA ASP A 79 2.58 17.77 5.81
C ASP A 79 2.54 19.04 6.70
N SER A 80 1.33 19.57 6.97
CA SER A 80 1.08 20.82 7.72
C SER A 80 1.05 20.68 9.24
#